data_AF-A0A0C5VPY9-F1
#
_entry.id   AF-A0A0C5VPY9-F1
#
_cell.length_a   1.000
_cell.length_b   1.000
_cell.length_c   1.000
_cell.angle_alpha   90.00
_cell.angle_beta   90.00
_cell.angle_gamma   90.00
#
_symmetry.space_group_name_H-M   'P 1'
#
loop_
_entity.id
_entity.type
_entity.pdbx_description
1 polymer ?
#
loop_
_entity_poly.entity_id
_entity_poly.type
_entity_poly.pdbx_seq_one_letter_code
_entity_poly.pdbx_strand_id
1 'polypeptide(L)'
;MPEGLPFKLSDYLELVDWTGRAIREDKRGFFAESLPPILNRLNISGKQWQQLTQQFEKQFRCFAGQRSSFEKVRDYFQLSRTPPNLLAA
;
A
#
# COMPACT_ATOMS: atom_id res chain seq x y z
N MET A 1 -8.17 0.11 -24.82
CA MET A 1 -8.73 -0.28 -23.51
C MET A 1 -8.18 0.67 -22.47
N PRO A 2 -8.90 1.06 -21.40
CA PRO A 2 -8.31 1.91 -20.38
C PRO A 2 -7.21 1.13 -19.64
N GLU A 3 -6.08 1.79 -19.39
CA GLU A 3 -4.97 1.25 -18.60
C GLU A 3 -5.33 1.32 -17.11
N GLY A 4 -6.10 0.36 -16.61
CA GLY A 4 -6.35 0.23 -15.17
C GLY A 4 -7.76 -0.22 -14.79
N LEU A 5 -7.97 -0.44 -13.49
CA LEU A 5 -9.27 -0.73 -12.92
C LEU A 5 -10.20 0.49 -13.08
N PRO A 6 -11.47 0.30 -13.48
CA PRO A 6 -12.40 1.40 -13.79
C PRO A 6 -12.99 2.08 -12.54
N PHE A 7 -12.24 2.13 -11.45
CA PHE A 7 -12.66 2.72 -10.18
C PHE A 7 -11.45 3.24 -9.42
N LYS A 8 -11.66 4.24 -8.56
CA LYS A 8 -10.56 4.77 -7.75
C LYS A 8 -10.13 3.70 -6.76
N LEU A 9 -8.83 3.61 -6.50
CA LEU A 9 -8.31 2.67 -5.51
C LEU A 9 -8.90 2.93 -4.11
N SER A 10 -9.26 4.18 -3.78
CA SER A 10 -9.97 4.52 -2.54
C SER A 10 -11.27 3.76 -2.41
N ASP A 11 -12.05 3.72 -3.50
CA ASP A 11 -13.37 3.12 -3.54
C ASP A 11 -13.23 1.59 -3.43
N TYR A 12 -12.17 1.04 -4.03
CA TYR A 12 -11.81 -0.37 -3.86
C TYR A 12 -11.42 -0.70 -2.41
N LEU A 13 -10.60 0.12 -1.76
CA LEU A 13 -10.19 -0.13 -0.38
C LEU A 13 -11.36 0.02 0.60
N GLU A 14 -12.27 0.96 0.36
CA GLU A 14 -13.51 1.10 1.12
C GLU A 14 -14.39 -0.15 0.97
N LEU A 15 -14.55 -0.65 -0.27
CA LEU A 15 -15.22 -1.92 -0.53
C LEU A 15 -14.57 -3.09 0.22
N VAL A 16 -13.23 -3.15 0.27
CA VAL A 16 -12.50 -4.17 1.04
C VAL A 16 -12.75 -4.02 2.55
N ASP A 17 -12.78 -2.79 3.08
CA ASP A 17 -13.07 -2.52 4.49
C ASP A 17 -14.49 -3.01 4.85
N TRP A 18 -15.50 -2.66 4.04
CA TRP A 18 -16.87 -3.12 4.20
C TRP A 18 -17.00 -4.63 4.09
N THR A 19 -16.34 -5.24 3.11
CA THR A 19 -16.38 -6.70 2.92
C THR A 19 -15.82 -7.42 4.15
N GLY A 20 -14.70 -6.96 4.70
CA GLY A 20 -14.13 -7.59 5.90
C GLY A 20 -14.98 -7.40 7.17
N ARG A 21 -15.67 -6.26 7.31
CA ARG A 21 -16.63 -6.03 8.42
C ARG A 21 -17.89 -6.90 8.30
N ALA A 22 -18.34 -7.17 7.08
CA ALA A 22 -19.52 -8.00 6.82
C ALA A 22 -19.26 -9.51 6.97
N ILE A 23 -17.99 -9.94 6.99
CA ILE A 23 -17.62 -11.33 7.28
C ILE A 23 -17.99 -11.65 8.74
N ARG A 24 -18.46 -12.87 8.99
CA ARG A 24 -18.84 -13.31 10.35
C ARG A 24 -17.60 -13.39 11.26
N GLU A 25 -17.77 -13.04 12.53
CA GLU A 25 -16.67 -12.88 13.50
C GLU A 25 -15.73 -14.10 13.65
N ASP A 26 -16.25 -15.31 13.47
CA ASP A 26 -15.52 -16.57 13.59
C ASP A 26 -14.85 -17.00 12.27
N LYS A 27 -14.90 -16.16 11.23
CA LYS A 27 -14.37 -16.48 9.89
C LYS A 27 -13.12 -15.69 9.58
N ARG A 28 -12.23 -16.36 8.83
CA ARG A 28 -11.03 -15.74 8.27
C ARG A 28 -11.43 -14.53 7.41
N GLY A 29 -10.75 -13.40 7.64
CA GLY A 29 -11.01 -12.16 6.92
C GLY A 29 -11.96 -11.20 7.64
N PHE A 30 -12.51 -11.58 8.80
CA PHE A 30 -13.28 -10.69 9.64
C PHE A 30 -12.46 -9.48 10.13
N PHE A 31 -13.05 -8.29 10.03
CA PHE A 31 -12.56 -7.07 10.66
C PHE A 31 -13.55 -6.63 11.73
N ALA A 32 -13.09 -6.54 12.98
CA ALA A 32 -13.90 -6.03 14.09
C ALA A 32 -14.32 -4.57 13.86
N GLU A 33 -15.54 -4.22 14.27
CA GLU A 33 -16.08 -2.86 14.11
C GLU A 33 -15.23 -1.79 14.81
N SER A 34 -14.62 -2.15 15.94
CA SER A 34 -13.72 -1.29 16.72
C SER A 34 -12.42 -0.93 16.01
N LEU A 35 -12.07 -1.64 14.93
CA LEU A 35 -10.89 -1.33 14.16
C LEU A 35 -11.09 -0.03 13.37
N PRO A 36 -10.05 0.82 13.29
CA PRO A 36 -10.13 2.03 12.50
C PRO A 36 -10.28 1.70 10.99
N PRO A 37 -10.71 2.67 10.17
CA PRO A 37 -10.81 2.50 8.72
C PRO A 37 -9.51 1.95 8.10
N ILE A 38 -9.62 1.18 7.01
CA ILE A 38 -8.48 0.47 6.40
C ILE A 38 -7.25 1.34 6.16
N LEU A 39 -7.40 2.60 5.74
CA LEU A 39 -6.26 3.51 5.53
C LEU A 39 -5.51 3.83 6.83
N ASN A 40 -6.24 4.03 7.94
CA ASN A 40 -5.65 4.24 9.25
C ASN A 40 -4.94 2.97 9.75
N ARG A 41 -5.53 1.79 9.49
CA ARG A 41 -4.88 0.49 9.81
C ARG A 41 -3.61 0.26 9.02
N LEU A 42 -3.58 0.70 7.77
CA LEU A 42 -2.39 0.67 6.91
C LEU A 42 -1.38 1.78 7.28
N ASN A 43 -1.69 2.61 8.29
CA ASN A 43 -0.91 3.77 8.69
C ASN A 43 -0.65 4.75 7.54
N ILE A 44 -1.65 4.94 6.68
CA ILE A 44 -1.63 5.85 5.54
C ILE A 44 -2.50 7.05 5.87
N SER A 45 -1.88 8.20 6.14
CA SER A 45 -2.61 9.47 6.28
C SER A 45 -3.19 9.94 4.95
N GLY A 46 -4.20 10.82 4.99
CA GLY A 46 -4.80 11.40 3.78
C GLY A 46 -3.79 12.14 2.88
N LYS A 47 -2.79 12.81 3.48
CA LYS A 47 -1.71 13.48 2.73
C LYS A 47 -0.78 12.46 2.06
N GLN A 48 -0.37 11.41 2.77
CA GLN A 48 0.42 10.33 2.20
C GLN A 48 -0.35 9.64 1.08
N TRP A 49 -1.65 9.41 1.26
CA TRP A 49 -2.52 8.83 0.22
C TRP A 49 -2.56 9.68 -1.06
N GLN A 50 -2.75 10.99 -0.93
CA GLN A 50 -2.73 11.89 -2.09
C GLN A 50 -1.38 11.85 -2.82
N GLN A 51 -0.27 11.83 -2.09
CA GLN A 51 1.06 11.71 -2.68
C GLN A 51 1.25 10.35 -3.36
N LEU A 52 0.85 9.25 -2.71
CA LEU A 52 0.93 7.90 -3.25
C LEU A 52 0.12 7.76 -4.54
N THR A 53 -1.12 8.24 -4.57
CA THR A 53 -2.01 8.07 -5.73
C THR A 53 -1.67 8.97 -6.92
N GLN A 54 -1.11 10.16 -6.68
CA GLN A 54 -0.78 11.10 -7.76
C GLN A 54 0.68 11.03 -8.21
N GLN A 55 1.58 10.53 -7.36
CA GLN A 55 3.02 10.56 -7.60
C GLN A 55 3.65 9.17 -7.42
N PHE A 56 2.87 8.09 -7.47
CA PHE A 56 3.35 6.73 -7.19
C PHE A 56 4.64 6.40 -7.94
N GLU A 57 4.63 6.54 -9.27
CA GLU A 57 5.76 6.19 -10.13
C GLU A 57 6.97 7.10 -9.91
N LYS A 58 6.73 8.35 -9.51
CA LYS A 58 7.79 9.29 -9.13
C LYS A 58 8.43 8.90 -7.80
N GLN A 59 7.62 8.48 -6.82
CA GLN A 59 8.08 8.09 -5.49
C GLN A 59 8.72 6.68 -5.47
N PHE A 60 8.20 5.76 -6.28
CA PHE A 60 8.66 4.37 -6.36
C PHE A 60 9.18 4.03 -7.76
N ARG A 61 10.19 4.79 -8.21
CA ARG A 61 10.76 4.62 -9.55
C ARG A 61 11.43 3.25 -9.78
N CYS A 62 11.86 2.60 -8.71
CA CYS A 62 12.62 1.34 -8.78
C CYS A 62 11.99 0.23 -7.94
N PHE A 63 11.68 0.51 -6.68
CA PHE A 63 11.13 -0.47 -5.74
C PHE A 63 10.03 0.15 -4.89
N ALA A 64 8.96 -0.60 -4.63
CA ALA A 64 7.88 -0.25 -3.71
C ALA A 64 7.79 -1.29 -2.58
N GLY A 65 7.64 -0.85 -1.34
CA GLY A 65 7.68 -1.73 -0.15
C GLY A 65 8.41 -1.12 1.05
N GLN A 66 8.59 -1.93 2.09
CA GLN A 66 9.26 -1.54 3.32
C GLN A 66 10.79 -1.48 3.12
N ARG A 67 11.45 -0.48 3.74
CA ARG A 67 12.90 -0.27 3.65
C ARG A 67 13.73 -1.50 4.04
N SER A 68 13.33 -2.20 5.11
CA SER A 68 13.98 -3.44 5.59
C SER A 68 13.89 -4.59 4.59
N SER A 69 12.82 -4.64 3.78
CA SER A 69 12.71 -5.61 2.68
C SER A 69 13.67 -5.28 1.55
N PHE A 70 14.03 -4.00 1.35
CA PHE A 70 14.92 -3.61 0.27
C PHE A 70 16.39 -3.95 0.50
N GLU A 71 16.85 -4.02 1.75
CA GLU A 71 18.18 -4.54 2.07
C GLU A 71 18.32 -5.99 1.59
N LYS A 72 17.30 -6.81 1.86
CA LYS A 72 17.24 -8.20 1.39
C LYS A 72 17.24 -8.29 -0.14
N VAL A 73 16.47 -7.43 -0.81
CA VAL A 73 16.41 -7.38 -2.27
C VAL A 73 17.75 -6.93 -2.88
N ARG A 74 18.40 -5.91 -2.30
CA ARG A 74 19.73 -5.46 -2.72
C ARG A 74 20.73 -6.60 -2.64
N ASP A 75 20.74 -7.32 -1.53
CA ASP A 75 21.69 -8.41 -1.30
C ASP A 75 21.39 -9.61 -2.22
N TYR A 76 20.10 -9.95 -2.39
CA TYR A 76 19.66 -11.04 -3.28
C TYR A 76 20.03 -10.79 -4.76
N PHE A 77 19.78 -9.57 -5.26
CA PHE A 77 20.08 -9.20 -6.65
C PHE A 77 21.50 -8.64 -6.84
N GLN A 78 22.30 -8.56 -5.78
CA GLN A 78 23.69 -8.05 -5.80
C GLN A 78 23.79 -6.65 -6.44
N LEU A 79 22.81 -5.78 -6.15
CA LEU A 79 22.71 -4.46 -6.76
C LEU A 79 23.88 -3.59 -6.32
N SER A 80 24.70 -3.13 -7.28
CA SER A 80 25.87 -2.27 -6.99
C SER A 80 25.50 -0.81 -6.70
N ARG A 81 24.27 -0.39 -6.98
CA ARG A 81 23.79 0.99 -6.73
C ARG A 81 22.56 0.97 -5.85
N THR A 82 22.55 1.83 -4.83
CA THR A 82 21.36 2.06 -4.01
C THR A 82 20.33 2.84 -4.84
N PRO A 83 19.09 2.34 -4.96
CA PRO A 83 18.00 3.01 -5.66
C PRO A 83 17.78 4.45 -5.12
N PRO A 84 17.47 5.44 -5.98
CA PRO A 84 17.35 6.84 -5.55
C PRO A 84 16.28 7.06 -4.46
N ASN A 85 15.18 6.30 -4.51
CA ASN A 85 14.10 6.37 -3.54
C ASN A 85 14.43 5.73 -2.17
N LEU A 86 15.63 5.15 -2.02
CA LEU A 86 16.20 4.72 -0.75
C LEU A 86 17.14 5.76 -0.12
N LEU A 87 17.55 6.78 -0.87
CA LEU A 87 18.48 7.82 -0.40
C LEU A 87 17.78 9.03 0.22
N ALA A 88 16.50 9.25 -0.12
CA ALA A 88 15.70 10.29 0.49
C ALA A 88 15.26 9.87 1.90
N ALA A 89 15.77 10.57 2.91
CA ALA A 89 15.33 10.52 4.31
C ALA A 89 14.34 11.65 4.57
#